data_AF-A0A7C0YP25-F1
#
_entry.id   AF-A0A7C0YP25-F1
#
_cell.length_a   1.000
_cell.length_b   1.000
_cell.length_c   1.000
_cell.angle_alpha   90.00
_cell.angle_beta   90.00
_cell.angle_gamma   90.00
#
_symmetry.space_group_name_H-M   'P 1'
#
loop_
_entity.id
_entity.type
_entity.pdbx_description
1 polymer ?
#
loop_
_entity_poly.entity_id
_entity_poly.type
_entity_poly.pdbx_seq_one_letter_code
_entity_poly.pdbx_strand_id
1 'polypeptide(L)'
;MPIYECVLMILMNTNNKNNKLIYPELSYIITGICFDIHNEIGRYAREKQYADKIEKQLKEIKISYKREFILGDTGNIVDFLIDNKIIIEIKTK
;
A
#
# COMPACT_ATOMS: atom_id res chain seq x y z
N MET A 1 -4.50 10.41 20.03
CA MET A 1 -3.02 10.43 20.14
C MET A 1 -2.48 9.64 18.95
N PRO A 2 -1.53 10.18 18.18
CA PRO A 2 -1.61 10.27 16.72
C PRO A 2 -1.39 8.92 16.01
N ILE A 3 -2.43 8.43 15.33
CA ILE A 3 -2.45 7.14 14.59
C ILE A 3 -1.89 7.30 13.15
N TYR A 4 -1.35 8.48 12.80
CA TYR A 4 -1.08 8.89 11.41
C TYR A 4 0.25 8.38 10.82
N GLU A 5 0.97 7.48 11.50
CA GLU A 5 2.34 7.09 11.14
C GLU A 5 2.47 5.57 10.92
N CYS A 6 1.47 4.96 10.29
CA CYS A 6 1.66 3.72 9.53
C CYS A 6 1.51 4.10 8.06
N VAL A 7 2.60 3.96 7.33
CA VAL A 7 2.87 4.70 6.11
C VAL A 7 1.95 4.32 4.97
N LEU A 8 1.38 5.35 4.35
CA LEU A 8 0.63 5.25 3.10
C LEU A 8 1.03 6.41 2.18
N MET A 9 2.23 6.35 1.61
CA MET A 9 2.53 7.15 0.41
C MET A 9 1.94 6.43 -0.81
N ILE A 10 0.66 6.66 -1.08
CA ILE A 10 0.07 6.31 -2.38
C ILE A 10 0.68 7.28 -3.40
N LEU A 11 1.73 6.86 -4.12
CA LEU A 11 2.22 7.57 -5.30
C LEU A 11 1.22 7.36 -6.45
N MET A 12 0.24 8.26 -6.56
CA MET A 12 -0.61 8.40 -7.74
C MET A 12 0.12 9.27 -8.77
N ASN A 13 0.06 8.92 -10.06
CA ASN A 13 0.56 9.77 -11.13
C ASN A 13 -0.34 11.02 -11.27
N THR A 14 -0.01 12.10 -10.55
CA THR A 14 -0.85 13.30 -10.36
C THR A 14 -0.55 14.42 -11.36
N ASN A 15 -0.70 14.15 -12.66
CA ASN A 15 -0.80 15.22 -13.67
C ASN A 15 -2.23 15.81 -13.77
N ASN A 16 -2.92 15.98 -12.65
CA ASN A 16 -4.25 16.60 -12.64
C ASN A 16 -4.39 17.60 -11.48
N LYS A 17 -4.50 18.89 -11.82
CA LYS A 17 -4.63 20.05 -10.91
C LYS A 17 -5.96 20.10 -10.14
N ASN A 18 -6.80 19.08 -10.29
CA ASN A 18 -8.08 18.95 -9.62
C ASN A 18 -7.96 17.83 -8.57
N ASN A 19 -8.22 18.14 -7.30
CA ASN A 19 -8.19 17.27 -6.11
C ASN A 19 -9.11 16.01 -6.16
N LYS A 20 -9.42 15.47 -7.34
CA LYS A 20 -10.18 14.22 -7.49
C LYS A 20 -9.25 13.03 -7.29
N LEU A 21 -9.58 12.18 -6.31
CA LEU A 21 -9.02 10.83 -6.23
C LEU A 21 -9.28 10.11 -7.56
N ILE A 22 -8.20 9.62 -8.19
CA ILE A 22 -8.27 8.99 -9.52
C ILE A 22 -8.82 7.55 -9.40
N TYR A 23 -8.54 6.87 -8.27
CA TYR A 23 -8.97 5.50 -8.00
C TYR A 23 -9.59 5.35 -6.59
N PRO A 24 -10.74 5.99 -6.32
CA PRO A 24 -11.31 6.03 -4.98
C PRO A 24 -11.58 4.63 -4.42
N GLU A 25 -12.24 3.75 -5.17
CA GLU A 25 -12.60 2.40 -4.69
C GLU A 25 -11.37 1.57 -4.30
N LEU A 26 -10.36 1.52 -5.18
CA LEU A 26 -9.14 0.75 -4.92
C LEU A 26 -8.35 1.35 -3.75
N SER A 27 -8.28 2.69 -3.65
CA SER A 27 -7.66 3.37 -2.51
C SER A 27 -8.38 3.10 -1.20
N TYR A 28 -9.71 3.10 -1.17
CA TYR A 28 -10.49 2.78 0.04
C TYR A 28 -10.28 1.32 0.46
N ILE A 29 -10.28 0.37 -0.49
CA ILE A 29 -10.02 -1.04 -0.21
C ILE A 29 -8.64 -1.23 0.42
N ILE A 30 -7.60 -0.68 -0.23
CA ILE A 30 -6.22 -0.77 0.28
C ILE A 30 -6.10 -0.14 1.66
N THR A 31 -6.70 1.03 1.85
CA THR A 31 -6.68 1.73 3.14
C THR A 31 -7.34 0.88 4.22
N GLY A 32 -8.49 0.26 3.92
CA GLY A 32 -9.17 -0.68 4.82
C GLY A 32 -8.28 -1.86 5.22
N ILE A 33 -7.64 -2.50 4.24
CA ILE A 33 -6.68 -3.60 4.47
C ILE A 33 -5.56 -3.17 5.43
N CYS A 34 -4.97 -2.00 5.20
CA CYS A 34 -3.90 -1.48 6.05
C CYS A 34 -4.37 -1.25 7.49
N PHE A 35 -5.58 -0.72 7.69
CA PHE A 35 -6.17 -0.53 9.01
C PHE A 35 -6.47 -1.86 9.70
N ASP A 36 -7.06 -2.81 8.99
CA ASP A 36 -7.38 -4.14 9.52
C ASP A 36 -6.12 -4.87 9.97
N ILE A 37 -5.07 -4.83 9.15
CA ILE A 37 -3.77 -5.41 9.48
C ILE A 37 -3.17 -4.70 10.69
N HIS A 38 -3.19 -3.36 10.74
CA HIS A 38 -2.68 -2.61 11.89
C HIS A 38 -3.42 -2.97 13.19
N ASN A 39 -4.74 -3.14 13.13
CA ASN A 39 -5.54 -3.58 14.27
C ASN A 39 -5.22 -5.02 14.68
N GLU A 40 -4.84 -5.88 13.75
CA GLU A 40 -4.50 -7.28 14.02
C GLU A 40 -3.09 -7.44 14.65
N ILE A 41 -2.06 -6.83 14.04
CA ILE A 41 -0.65 -7.07 14.43
C ILE A 41 -0.07 -5.98 15.34
N GLY A 42 -0.75 -4.82 15.42
CA GLY A 42 -0.37 -3.71 16.28
C GLY A 42 0.84 -2.90 15.79
N ARG A 43 1.04 -1.76 16.44
CA ARG A 43 2.04 -0.73 16.07
C ARG A 43 3.52 -1.17 16.08
N TYR A 44 3.86 -2.31 16.69
CA TYR A 44 5.25 -2.77 16.84
C TYR A 44 5.62 -3.89 15.87
N ALA A 45 4.74 -4.20 14.92
CA ALA A 45 5.05 -5.20 13.91
C ALA A 45 6.08 -4.69 12.91
N ARG A 46 6.95 -5.60 12.47
CA ARG A 46 8.00 -5.29 11.49
C ARG A 46 7.41 -5.12 10.09
N GLU A 47 8.10 -4.35 9.24
CA GLU A 47 7.74 -4.16 7.82
C GLU A 47 7.44 -5.49 7.10
N LYS A 48 8.28 -6.51 7.32
CA LYS A 48 8.07 -7.84 6.75
C LYS A 48 6.74 -8.47 7.17
N GLN A 49 6.32 -8.29 8.42
CA GLN A 49 5.05 -8.83 8.91
C GLN A 49 3.87 -8.10 8.29
N TYR A 50 3.96 -6.78 8.14
CA TYR A 50 2.97 -6.00 7.39
C TYR A 50 2.90 -6.45 5.94
N ALA A 51 4.04 -6.60 5.26
CA ALA A 51 4.10 -7.03 3.87
C ALA A 51 3.46 -8.41 3.66
N ASP A 52 3.79 -9.40 4.50
CA ASP A 52 3.24 -10.75 4.39
C ASP A 52 1.71 -10.77 4.65
N LYS A 53 1.22 -9.92 5.55
CA LYS A 53 -0.21 -9.77 5.83
C LYS A 53 -0.97 -9.06 4.70
N ILE A 54 -0.40 -7.99 4.14
CA ILE A 54 -0.96 -7.27 2.99
C ILE A 54 -1.05 -8.23 1.82
N GLU A 55 0.02 -8.98 1.53
CA GLU A 55 0.03 -9.97 0.46
C GLU A 55 -1.07 -11.02 0.65
N LYS A 56 -1.23 -11.54 1.88
CA LYS A 56 -2.29 -12.50 2.19
C LYS A 56 -3.67 -11.92 1.90
N GLN A 57 -3.97 -10.72 2.40
CA GLN A 57 -5.28 -10.10 2.17
C GLN A 57 -5.53 -9.82 0.69
N LEU A 58 -4.53 -9.32 -0.05
CA LEU A 58 -4.64 -9.09 -1.49
C LEU A 58 -4.94 -10.38 -2.26
N LYS A 59 -4.35 -11.52 -1.87
CA LYS A 59 -4.69 -12.85 -2.42
C LYS A 59 -6.14 -13.25 -2.10
N GLU A 60 -6.59 -13.03 -0.86
CA GLU A 60 -7.95 -13.39 -0.42
C GLU A 60 -9.03 -12.64 -1.20
N ILE A 61 -8.82 -11.34 -1.44
CA ILE A 61 -9.73 -10.49 -2.22
C ILE A 61 -9.47 -10.54 -3.73
N LYS A 62 -8.52 -11.38 -4.18
CA LYS A 62 -8.15 -11.60 -5.59
C LYS A 62 -7.78 -10.32 -6.35
N ILE A 63 -7.13 -9.38 -5.68
CA ILE A 63 -6.58 -8.20 -6.34
C ILE A 63 -5.23 -8.55 -6.97
N SER A 64 -5.00 -8.10 -8.20
CA SER A 64 -3.71 -8.27 -8.87
C SER A 64 -2.67 -7.38 -8.22
N TYR A 65 -1.51 -7.94 -7.87
CA TYR A 65 -0.39 -7.16 -7.36
C TYR A 65 0.95 -7.79 -7.76
N LYS A 66 2.01 -6.99 -7.67
CA LYS A 66 3.41 -7.42 -7.79
C LYS A 66 4.14 -6.98 -6.53
N ARG A 67 4.79 -7.92 -5.85
CA ARG A 67 5.66 -7.64 -4.70
C ARG A 67 7.06 -7.28 -5.21
N GLU A 68 7.76 -6.39 -4.52
CA GLU A 68 9.13 -5.95 -4.85
C GLU A 68 9.28 -5.52 -6.32
N PHE A 69 8.38 -4.64 -6.76
CA PHE A 69 8.33 -4.21 -8.15
C PHE A 69 9.41 -3.17 -8.44
N ILE A 70 10.20 -3.41 -9.49
CA ILE A 70 11.26 -2.50 -9.93
C ILE A 70 10.66 -1.41 -10.83
N LEU A 71 10.73 -0.15 -10.39
CA LEU A 71 10.34 1.02 -11.18
C LEU A 71 11.41 1.34 -12.21
N GLY A 72 11.21 0.88 -13.44
CA GLY A 72 12.03 1.23 -14.60
C GLY A 72 13.51 0.88 -14.45
N ASP A 73 14.36 1.60 -15.19
CA ASP A 73 15.82 1.36 -15.24
C ASP A 73 16.59 2.04 -14.10
N THR A 74 15.93 2.81 -13.24
CA THR A 74 16.58 3.52 -12.11
C THR A 74 16.85 2.62 -10.92
N GLY A 75 16.31 1.39 -10.88
CA GLY A 75 16.54 0.44 -9.80
C GLY A 75 15.76 0.73 -8.51
N ASN A 76 14.78 1.62 -8.54
CA ASN A 76 13.90 1.85 -7.39
C ASN A 76 12.96 0.66 -7.22
N ILE A 77 13.04 -0.01 -6.07
CA ILE A 77 12.19 -1.15 -5.74
C ILE A 77 11.11 -0.66 -4.79
N VAL A 78 9.85 -0.90 -5.14
CA VAL A 78 8.71 -0.60 -4.29
C VAL A 78 8.13 -1.89 -3.72
N ASP A 79 7.59 -1.84 -2.51
CA ASP A 79 7.10 -3.05 -1.83
C ASP A 79 5.98 -3.72 -2.61
N PHE A 80 4.99 -2.96 -3.08
CA PHE A 80 3.89 -3.49 -3.87
C PHE A 80 3.46 -2.55 -5.00
N LEU A 81 3.19 -3.14 -6.17
CA LEU A 81 2.43 -2.52 -7.25
C LEU A 81 1.08 -3.23 -7.39
N ILE A 82 0.00 -2.55 -7.03
CA ILE A 82 -1.38 -3.05 -7.05
C ILE A 82 -2.09 -2.60 -8.33
N ASP A 83 -2.70 -3.56 -9.00
CA ASP A 83 -3.49 -3.41 -10.24
C ASP A 83 -2.75 -2.62 -11.33
N ASN A 84 -1.41 -2.59 -11.28
CA ASN A 84 -0.58 -1.76 -12.15
C ASN A 84 -0.93 -0.25 -12.09
N LYS A 85 -1.61 0.18 -11.01
CA LYS A 85 -2.17 1.54 -10.80
C LYS A 85 -1.67 2.21 -9.54
N ILE A 86 -1.51 1.46 -8.45
CA ILE A 86 -1.17 1.98 -7.13
C ILE A 86 0.14 1.36 -6.66
N ILE A 87 1.04 2.20 -6.18
CA ILE A 87 2.26 1.77 -5.51
C ILE A 87 2.04 1.90 -4.00
N ILE A 88 2.47 0.88 -3.25
CA ILE A 88 2.53 0.91 -1.79
C ILE A 88 4.00 0.73 -1.37
N GLU A 89 4.42 1.60 -0.46
CA GLU A 89 5.67 1.52 0.27
C GLU A 89 5.33 1.42 1.76
N ILE A 90 5.83 0.39 2.42
CA ILE A 90 5.55 0.12 3.83
C ILE A 90 6.68 0.74 4.63
N LYS A 91 6.35 1.52 5.67
CA LYS A 91 7.30 1.90 6.71
C LYS A 91 6.67 1.74 8.08
N THR A 92 7.44 1.18 8.99
CA THR A 92 7.06 0.98 10.40
C THR A 92 7.97 1.81 11.31
N LYS A 93 7.48 2.22 12.49
CA LYS A 93 8.14 3.16 13.40
C LYS A 93 8.31 2.61 14.81
#